data_AF-A0A1H9RIJ9-F1
#
_entry.id   AF-A0A1H9RIJ9-F1
#
_cell.length_a   1.000
_cell.length_b   1.000
_cell.length_c   1.000
_cell.angle_alpha   90.00
_cell.angle_beta   90.00
_cell.angle_gamma   90.00
#
_symmetry.space_group_name_H-M   'P 1'
#
loop_
_entity.id
_entity.type
_entity.pdbx_description
1 polymer ?
#
loop_
_entity_poly.entity_id
_entity_poly.type
_entity_poly.pdbx_seq_one_letter_code
_entity_poly.pdbx_strand_id
1 'polypeptide(L)'
;MSSENRQIGQAIPINAGDIPVLVATEIPHEIRHGAIIGAFQSLRPGNSMVLVAPHNPLPLLDQLREVADLDVSYLQSGPVEWRLQLTKP
;
A
#
# COMPACT_ATOMS: atom_id res chain seq x y z
N MET A 1 -1.99 -30.39 35.41
CA MET A 1 -0.90 -29.54 35.91
C MET A 1 -0.12 -29.12 34.67
N SER A 2 -0.54 -28.13 33.87
CA SER A 2 -0.70 -26.69 34.19
C SER A 2 0.50 -26.22 35.00
N SER A 3 1.38 -25.32 34.56
CA SER A 3 1.34 -24.23 33.58
C SER A 3 2.82 -23.97 33.14
N GLU A 4 3.21 -23.22 32.11
CA GLU A 4 3.14 -21.75 32.00
C GLU A 4 3.77 -21.27 30.67
N ASN A 5 3.06 -20.38 29.99
CA ASN A 5 3.53 -19.07 29.50
C ASN A 5 4.69 -18.98 28.47
N ARG A 6 4.36 -18.52 27.25
CA ARG A 6 5.00 -17.33 26.65
C ARG A 6 4.14 -16.75 25.53
N GLN A 7 3.46 -15.67 25.89
CA GLN A 7 2.89 -14.65 25.04
C GLN A 7 3.91 -14.20 23.98
N ILE A 8 3.64 -14.42 22.70
CA ILE A 8 4.26 -13.69 21.59
C ILE A 8 3.16 -12.95 20.82
N GLY A 9 3.43 -11.68 20.51
CA GLY A 9 2.48 -10.61 20.24
C GLY A 9 1.37 -10.93 19.23
N GLN A 10 0.14 -10.98 19.73
CA GLN A 10 -1.05 -10.89 18.90
C GLN A 10 -1.83 -9.61 19.25
N ALA A 11 -1.66 -8.61 18.39
CA ALA A 11 -2.66 -7.62 17.99
C ALA A 11 -2.02 -6.88 16.81
N ILE A 12 -2.58 -6.87 15.61
CA ILE A 12 -3.92 -6.35 15.32
C ILE A 12 -4.66 -7.32 14.38
N PRO A 13 -5.87 -7.80 14.74
CA PRO A 13 -6.75 -8.40 13.76
C PRO A 13 -7.31 -7.25 12.91
N ILE A 14 -6.74 -7.02 11.73
CA ILE A 14 -7.48 -6.29 10.70
C ILE A 14 -8.68 -7.17 10.37
N ASN A 15 -9.89 -6.71 10.66
CA ASN A 15 -11.06 -7.42 10.18
C ASN A 15 -10.94 -7.51 8.65
N ALA A 16 -10.96 -8.74 8.15
CA ALA A 16 -10.94 -9.07 6.75
C ALA A 16 -12.06 -8.34 6.02
N GLY A 17 -11.67 -7.52 5.06
CA GLY A 17 -12.56 -6.81 4.15
C GLY A 17 -11.74 -6.04 3.14
N ASP A 18 -10.79 -6.76 2.51
CA ASP A 18 -9.91 -6.38 1.40
C ASP A 18 -9.07 -5.09 1.55
N ILE A 19 -7.75 -5.22 1.35
CA ILE A 19 -6.85 -4.07 1.20
C ILE A 19 -7.38 -3.22 0.02
N PRO A 20 -7.67 -1.91 0.19
CA PRO A 20 -8.21 -1.08 -0.88
C PRO A 20 -7.32 -1.12 -2.12
N VAL A 21 -7.93 -1.29 -3.30
CA VAL A 21 -7.22 -1.31 -4.59
C VAL A 21 -7.49 -0.02 -5.33
N LEU A 22 -6.43 0.63 -5.82
CA LEU A 22 -6.49 1.81 -6.68
C LEU A 22 -5.86 1.50 -8.03
N VAL A 23 -6.62 1.62 -9.11
CA VAL A 23 -6.15 1.37 -10.48
C VAL A 23 -5.75 2.70 -11.13
N ALA A 24 -4.45 2.88 -11.37
CA ALA A 24 -3.90 4.15 -11.83
C ALA A 24 -4.49 4.62 -13.18
N THR A 25 -4.80 3.69 -14.07
CA THR A 25 -5.34 4.00 -15.42
C THR A 25 -6.77 4.50 -15.41
N GLU A 26 -7.52 4.29 -14.32
CA GLU A 26 -8.89 4.82 -14.16
C GLU A 26 -8.88 6.30 -13.76
N ILE A 27 -7.72 6.85 -13.39
CA ILE A 27 -7.56 8.25 -13.01
C ILE A 27 -7.00 9.05 -14.20
N PRO A 28 -7.63 10.19 -14.58
CA PRO A 28 -7.12 11.08 -15.63
C PRO A 28 -5.66 11.45 -15.38
N HIS A 29 -4.88 11.50 -16.46
CA HIS A 29 -3.43 11.64 -16.36
C HIS A 29 -3.04 12.92 -15.62
N GLU A 30 -3.74 14.03 -15.87
CA GLU A 30 -3.44 15.34 -15.28
C GLU A 30 -3.50 15.36 -13.74
N ILE A 31 -4.32 14.49 -13.13
CA ILE A 31 -4.54 14.47 -11.67
C ILE A 31 -4.04 13.19 -10.99
N ARG A 32 -3.61 12.19 -11.76
CA ARG A 32 -3.31 10.83 -11.28
C ARG A 32 -2.33 10.79 -10.13
N HIS A 33 -1.18 11.46 -10.26
CA HIS A 33 -0.15 11.42 -9.23
C HIS A 33 -0.66 12.08 -7.93
N GLY A 34 -1.25 13.27 -8.04
CA GLY A 34 -1.84 13.96 -6.89
C GLY A 34 -2.93 13.13 -6.21
N ALA A 35 -3.79 12.46 -6.97
CA ALA A 35 -4.83 11.59 -6.43
C ALA A 35 -4.25 10.37 -5.69
N ILE A 36 -3.24 9.70 -6.25
CA ILE A 36 -2.60 8.54 -5.60
C ILE A 36 -1.85 8.97 -4.34
N ILE A 37 -1.13 10.10 -4.38
CA ILE A 37 -0.43 10.65 -3.21
C ILE A 37 -1.44 11.00 -2.11
N GLY A 38 -2.52 11.71 -2.45
CA GLY A 38 -3.57 12.05 -1.48
C GLY A 38 -4.24 10.80 -0.88
N ALA A 39 -4.52 9.79 -1.69
CA ALA A 39 -5.05 8.52 -1.22
C ALA A 39 -4.11 7.84 -0.23
N PHE A 40 -2.81 7.75 -0.53
CA PHE A 40 -1.82 7.17 0.38
C PHE A 40 -1.69 7.98 1.68
N GLN A 41 -1.59 9.31 1.59
CA GLN A 41 -1.48 10.17 2.78
C GLN A 41 -2.69 10.05 3.72
N SER A 42 -3.88 9.76 3.17
CA SER A 42 -5.11 9.56 3.93
C SER A 42 -5.15 8.25 4.73
N LEU A 43 -4.23 7.30 4.46
CA LEU A 43 -4.11 6.09 5.24
C LEU A 43 -3.77 6.41 6.70
N ARG A 44 -4.33 5.61 7.61
CA ARG A 44 -3.88 5.56 9.00
C ARG A 44 -2.52 4.85 9.07
N PRO A 45 -1.62 5.21 10.00
CA PRO A 45 -0.43 4.42 10.30
C PRO A 45 -0.78 2.94 10.53
N GLY A 46 0.03 2.04 9.98
CA GLY A 46 -0.20 0.60 9.97
C GLY A 46 -1.16 0.08 8.89
N ASN A 47 -1.80 0.95 8.10
CA ASN A 47 -2.70 0.53 7.01
C ASN A 47 -1.99 0.49 5.64
N SER A 48 -2.58 -0.26 4.71
CA SER A 48 -2.08 -0.41 3.35
C SER A 48 -3.14 -0.14 2.29
N MET A 49 -2.69 0.07 1.05
CA MET A 49 -3.48 0.00 -0.18
C MET A 49 -2.69 -0.74 -1.27
N VAL A 50 -3.37 -1.29 -2.28
CA VAL A 50 -2.75 -1.83 -3.49
C VAL A 50 -2.86 -0.83 -4.63
N LEU A 51 -1.74 -0.44 -5.22
CA LEU A 51 -1.68 0.31 -6.45
C LEU A 51 -1.52 -0.64 -7.64
N VAL A 52 -2.40 -0.52 -8.63
CA VAL A 52 -2.31 -1.24 -9.91
C VAL A 52 -1.89 -0.25 -11.01
N ALA A 53 -0.81 -0.56 -11.73
CA ALA A 53 -0.25 0.30 -12.76
C ALA A 53 0.15 -0.49 -14.03
N PRO A 54 0.12 0.14 -15.22
CA PRO A 54 0.46 -0.53 -16.48
C PRO A 54 1.98 -0.71 -16.69
N HIS A 55 2.80 -0.16 -15.80
CA HIS A 55 4.27 -0.30 -15.75
C HIS A 55 4.74 -0.05 -14.31
N ASN A 56 6.02 -0.30 -14.02
CA ASN A 56 6.59 -0.03 -12.70
C ASN A 56 6.59 1.49 -12.39
N PRO A 57 5.86 1.98 -11.37
CA PRO A 57 5.64 3.40 -11.17
C PRO A 57 6.78 4.07 -10.38
N LEU A 58 8.04 3.83 -10.73
CA LEU A 58 9.21 4.31 -9.99
C LEU A 58 9.17 5.83 -9.67
N PRO A 59 8.86 6.73 -10.63
CA PRO A 59 8.81 8.16 -10.34
C PRO A 59 7.74 8.53 -9.29
N LEU A 60 6.60 7.83 -9.28
CA LEU A 60 5.54 8.04 -8.29
C LEU A 60 5.95 7.52 -6.91
N LEU A 61 6.68 6.40 -6.84
CA LEU A 61 7.22 5.90 -5.57
C LEU A 61 8.20 6.88 -4.94
N ASP A 62 9.03 7.54 -5.76
CA ASP A 62 9.94 8.57 -5.30
C ASP A 62 9.17 9.78 -4.77
N GLN A 63 8.14 10.25 -5.49
CA GLN A 63 7.25 11.33 -5.02
C GLN A 63 6.54 11.01 -3.70
N LEU A 64 6.11 9.75 -3.50
CA LEU A 64 5.50 9.32 -2.24
C LEU A 64 6.49 9.38 -1.07
N ARG A 65 7.74 8.95 -1.29
CA ARG A 65 8.80 8.99 -0.26
C ARG A 65 9.22 10.41 0.13
N GLU A 66 9.06 11.38 -0.76
CA GLU A 66 9.30 12.80 -0.44
C GLU A 66 8.28 13.36 0.55
N VAL A 67 7.06 12.80 0.60
CA VAL A 67 5.94 13.39 1.34
C VAL A 67 5.47 12.54 2.53
N ALA A 68 5.90 11.29 2.65
CA ALA A 68 5.57 10.39 3.75
C ALA A 68 6.53 9.20 3.83
N ASP A 69 6.63 8.59 5.02
CA ASP A 69 7.22 7.27 5.16
C ASP A 69 6.39 6.24 4.39
N LEU A 70 7.08 5.38 3.63
CA LEU A 70 6.47 4.47 2.69
C LEU A 70 7.21 3.13 2.68
N ASP A 71 6.47 2.07 3.00
CA ASP A 71 6.88 0.69 2.73
C ASP A 71 6.22 0.18 1.44
N VAL A 72 7.01 -0.45 0.57
CA VAL A 72 6.56 -0.94 -0.73
C VAL A 72 6.82 -2.44 -0.84
N SER A 73 5.77 -3.22 -1.13
CA SER A 73 5.87 -4.64 -1.48
C SER A 73 5.33 -4.88 -2.88
N TYR A 74 6.13 -5.50 -3.74
CA TYR A 74 5.69 -5.89 -5.07
C TYR A 74 4.89 -7.18 -4.97
N LEU A 75 3.59 -7.11 -5.26
CA LEU A 75 2.69 -8.27 -5.33
C LEU A 75 2.73 -8.91 -6.72
N GLN A 76 2.93 -8.09 -7.75
CA GLN A 76 3.11 -8.54 -9.14
C GLN A 76 4.02 -7.58 -9.89
N SER A 77 4.97 -8.14 -10.63
CA SER A 77 6.00 -7.38 -11.36
C SER A 77 5.94 -7.64 -12.87
N GLY A 78 4.90 -7.11 -13.53
CA GLY A 78 4.82 -7.02 -15.00
C GLY A 78 4.87 -8.36 -15.76
N PRO A 79 4.99 -8.32 -17.11
CA PRO A 79 5.11 -7.11 -17.95
C PRO A 79 3.78 -6.41 -18.27
N VAL A 80 2.63 -7.06 -18.02
CA VAL A 80 1.31 -6.54 -18.41
C VAL A 80 0.72 -5.61 -17.36
N GLU A 81 0.92 -5.94 -16.08
CA GLU A 81 0.33 -5.22 -14.95
C GLU A 81 1.28 -5.32 -13.75
N TRP A 82 1.41 -4.21 -13.05
CA TRP A 82 2.18 -4.09 -11.82
C TRP A 82 1.22 -3.89 -10.65
N ARG A 83 1.38 -4.70 -9.60
CA ARG A 83 0.62 -4.57 -8.35
C ARG A 83 1.60 -4.34 -7.22
N LEU A 84 1.44 -3.22 -6.53
CA LEU A 84 2.29 -2.84 -5.40
C LEU A 84 1.41 -2.61 -4.18
N GLN A 85 1.69 -3.30 -3.09
CA GLN A 85 1.14 -2.94 -1.79
C GLN A 85 1.99 -1.81 -1.21
N LEU A 86 1.33 -0.68 -0.93
CA LEU A 86 1.90 0.49 -0.30
C LEU A 86 1.39 0.54 1.14
N THR A 87 2.29 0.58 2.10
CA THR A 87 1.96 0.63 3.53
C THR A 87 2.49 1.93 4.13
N LYS A 88 1.65 2.58 4.92
CA LYS A 88 2.06 3.69 5.77
C LYS A 88 2.47 3.10 7.13
N PRO A 89 3.75 3.13 7.50
CA PRO A 89 4.20 2.53 8.75
C PRO A 89 3.60 3.23 9.98
#